data_AF-A0A9P8F304-F1
#
_entry.id   AF-A0A9P8F304-F1
#
_cell.length_a   1.000
_cell.length_b   1.000
_cell.length_c   1.000
_cell.angle_alpha   90.00
_cell.angle_beta   90.00
_cell.angle_gamma   90.00
#
_symmetry.space_group_name_H-M   'P 1'
#
loop_
_entity.id
_entity.type
_entity.pdbx_description
1 polymer ?
#
loop_
_entity_poly.entity_id
_entity_poly.type
_entity_poly.pdbx_seq_one_letter_code
_entity_poly.pdbx_strand_id
1 'polypeptide(L)'
;MNVFRPLARLATRPSSILSSTSTRAISSTPLPAAPVTSRRGGALELGDWIGRLSDRSSGPPGVDIDVGPPQPHRMHVYATKHNTHITFTQPPRKDPANPGKQVDVLMSLSAGNIGFKKAGRGSYDAGYQLAAFVLKQIQERGLLRDLHSLEVVLRGFGKGREAVTKALLGSEGYLVRNKISSVKDATRLKFGGSRSPKPRRLG
;
A
#
# COMPACT_ATOMS: atom_id res chain seq x y z
N MET A 1 -25.61 -26.19 -46.71
CA MET A 1 -26.80 -25.51 -46.16
C MET A 1 -26.32 -24.38 -45.25
N ASN A 2 -26.37 -23.16 -45.79
CA ASN A 2 -26.08 -21.89 -45.12
C ASN A 2 -27.36 -21.36 -44.47
N VAL A 3 -27.29 -20.92 -43.22
CA VAL A 3 -28.22 -19.90 -42.67
C VAL A 3 -27.53 -19.24 -41.46
N PHE A 4 -26.73 -18.20 -41.69
CA PHE A 4 -27.05 -16.76 -41.53
C PHE A 4 -27.47 -16.31 -40.12
N ARG A 5 -26.61 -15.50 -39.49
CA ARG A 5 -26.91 -14.59 -38.37
C ARG A 5 -27.84 -13.45 -38.83
N PRO A 6 -28.52 -12.79 -37.89
CA PRO A 6 -28.38 -11.33 -37.85
C PRO A 6 -28.16 -10.72 -36.45
N LEU A 7 -27.60 -9.51 -36.53
CA LEU A 7 -27.32 -8.48 -35.51
C LEU A 7 -28.58 -7.85 -34.88
N ALA A 8 -28.33 -7.03 -33.84
CA ALA A 8 -29.12 -5.94 -33.24
C ALA A 8 -29.72 -6.28 -31.86
N ARG A 9 -29.74 -5.40 -30.85
CA ARG A 9 -29.58 -3.94 -30.77
C ARG A 9 -29.22 -3.57 -29.32
N LEU A 10 -28.39 -2.54 -29.12
CA LEU A 10 -28.21 -1.88 -27.83
C LEU A 10 -29.56 -1.37 -27.29
N ALA A 11 -29.83 -1.58 -26.01
CA ALA A 11 -30.86 -0.85 -25.28
C ALA A 11 -30.25 -0.19 -24.04
N THR A 12 -30.52 1.11 -23.99
CA THR A 12 -30.07 2.18 -23.12
C THR A 12 -30.47 2.04 -21.65
N ARG A 13 -29.60 2.56 -20.79
CA ARG A 13 -29.78 2.74 -19.34
C ARG A 13 -30.99 3.64 -19.03
N PRO A 14 -31.83 3.33 -18.03
CA PRO A 14 -32.75 4.31 -17.47
C PRO A 14 -32.06 5.16 -16.40
N SER A 15 -31.94 6.45 -16.67
CA SER A 15 -31.67 7.52 -15.70
C SER A 15 -32.98 7.91 -15.02
N SER A 16 -33.16 7.57 -13.74
CA SER A 16 -34.19 8.16 -12.89
C SER A 16 -33.58 9.29 -12.06
N ILE A 17 -33.85 10.50 -12.54
CA ILE A 17 -33.59 11.77 -11.88
C ILE A 17 -34.63 11.93 -10.77
N LEU A 18 -34.19 12.01 -9.51
CA LEU A 18 -35.01 12.47 -8.39
C LEU A 18 -34.90 14.00 -8.31
N SER A 19 -36.06 14.66 -8.38
CA SER A 19 -36.23 16.06 -8.05
C SER A 19 -36.28 16.24 -6.54
N SER A 20 -35.35 17.04 -5.99
CA SER A 20 -35.51 17.61 -4.66
C SER A 20 -35.51 19.14 -4.78
N THR A 21 -36.68 19.71 -4.50
CA THR A 21 -36.88 21.14 -4.26
C THR A 21 -36.22 21.50 -2.94
N SER A 22 -35.08 22.18 -2.99
CA SER A 22 -34.52 22.85 -1.82
C SER A 22 -34.37 24.34 -2.14
N THR A 23 -35.42 25.07 -1.79
CA THR A 23 -35.49 26.53 -1.77
C THR A 23 -34.43 27.06 -0.80
N ARG A 24 -33.35 27.65 -1.32
CA ARG A 24 -32.43 28.46 -0.51
C ARG A 24 -32.73 29.93 -0.77
N ALA A 25 -33.36 30.55 0.24
CA ALA A 25 -33.60 31.98 0.31
C ALA A 25 -32.27 32.76 0.33
N ILE A 26 -32.21 33.80 -0.51
CA ILE A 26 -31.20 34.83 -0.49
C ILE A 26 -31.49 35.69 0.74
N SER A 27 -30.62 35.65 1.75
CA SER A 27 -30.62 36.64 2.83
C SER A 27 -29.30 37.41 2.79
N SER A 28 -29.39 38.64 2.32
CA SER A 28 -28.33 39.64 2.37
C SER A 28 -28.24 40.19 3.79
N THR A 29 -27.16 39.85 4.50
CA THR A 29 -26.71 40.63 5.66
C THR A 29 -25.25 41.04 5.43
N PRO A 30 -24.91 42.33 5.55
CA PRO A 30 -23.55 42.81 5.33
C PRO A 30 -22.63 42.46 6.51
N LEU A 31 -21.41 42.02 6.20
CA LEU A 31 -20.33 41.74 7.13
C LEU A 31 -19.86 43.03 7.84
N PRO A 32 -19.64 43.03 9.17
CA PRO A 32 -19.01 44.16 9.85
C PRO A 32 -17.49 44.22 9.57
N ALA A 33 -17.00 45.43 9.31
CA ALA A 33 -15.58 45.73 9.08
C ALA A 33 -14.73 45.48 10.34
N ALA A 34 -13.60 44.80 10.18
CA ALA A 34 -12.60 44.63 11.23
C ALA A 34 -11.84 45.93 11.50
N PRO A 35 -11.46 46.23 12.77
CA PRO A 35 -10.72 47.44 13.10
C PRO A 35 -9.28 47.40 12.56
N VAL A 36 -8.90 48.46 11.85
CA VAL A 36 -7.52 48.73 11.44
C VAL A 36 -6.71 48.99 12.71
N THR A 37 -5.84 48.05 13.08
CA THR A 37 -4.83 48.30 14.12
C THR A 37 -3.56 48.76 13.43
N SER A 38 -3.22 50.03 13.60
CA SER A 38 -1.92 50.58 13.25
C SER A 38 -0.82 49.85 14.02
N ARG A 39 0.02 49.08 13.33
CA ARG A 39 1.32 48.68 13.88
C ARG A 39 2.39 49.59 13.30
N ARG A 40 2.96 50.37 14.23
CA ARG A 40 4.06 51.31 14.06
C ARG A 40 5.23 50.63 13.37
N GLY A 41 5.92 51.39 12.51
CA GLY A 41 7.20 51.00 11.95
C GLY A 41 8.17 50.62 13.06
N GLY A 42 8.71 49.40 12.96
CA GLY A 42 9.93 48.99 13.62
C GLY A 42 10.99 48.78 12.53
N ALA A 43 12.15 49.42 12.70
CA ALA A 43 13.28 49.30 11.80
C ALA A 43 13.70 47.82 11.66
N LEU A 44 13.96 47.39 10.42
CA LEU A 44 14.48 46.06 10.12
C LEU A 44 16.00 46.08 10.34
N GLU A 45 16.43 45.55 11.48
CA GLU A 45 17.85 45.28 11.76
C GLU A 45 18.35 44.13 10.87
N LEU A 46 19.55 44.29 10.29
CA LEU A 46 20.18 43.33 9.36
C LEU A 46 20.36 41.91 9.99
N GLY A 47 20.42 41.84 11.32
CA GLY A 47 20.55 40.59 12.08
C GLY A 47 19.32 39.68 12.00
N ASP A 48 18.12 40.24 11.84
CA ASP A 48 16.86 39.47 11.75
C ASP A 48 16.71 38.73 10.40
N TRP A 49 17.45 39.17 9.39
CA TRP A 49 17.47 38.54 8.07
C TRP A 49 18.34 37.28 8.03
N ILE A 50 19.47 37.28 8.74
CA ILE A 50 20.38 36.13 8.80
C ILE A 50 19.76 34.98 9.59
N GLY A 51 19.04 35.26 10.68
CA GLY A 51 18.30 34.24 11.44
C GLY A 51 17.14 33.59 10.66
N ARG A 52 16.58 34.31 9.67
CA ARG A 52 15.46 33.81 8.84
C ARG A 52 15.89 32.85 7.72
N LEU A 53 17.17 32.85 7.33
CA LEU A 53 17.67 31.90 6.32
C LEU A 53 18.00 30.54 6.92
N SER A 54 18.37 30.46 8.20
CA SER A 54 18.68 29.18 8.87
C SER A 54 17.47 28.31 9.16
N ASP A 55 16.26 28.87 9.12
CA ASP A 55 15.02 28.18 9.51
C ASP A 55 14.09 27.82 8.34
N ARG A 56 14.66 27.66 7.13
CA ARG A 56 13.93 27.19 5.93
C ARG A 56 13.64 25.67 5.95
N SER A 57 13.11 25.16 7.06
CA SER A 57 12.43 23.87 7.09
C SER A 57 10.89 23.98 7.12
N SER A 58 10.34 25.19 7.28
CA SER A 58 8.89 25.40 7.18
C SER A 58 8.48 25.82 5.77
N GLY A 59 7.67 24.97 5.12
CA GLY A 59 6.90 25.32 3.94
C GLY A 59 5.89 26.46 4.21
N PRO A 60 5.05 26.82 3.22
CA PRO A 60 4.09 27.91 3.37
C PRO A 60 3.19 27.72 4.61
N PRO A 61 2.90 28.80 5.37
CA PRO A 61 2.10 28.73 6.59
C PRO A 61 0.65 28.36 6.23
N GLY A 62 0.17 27.23 6.72
CA GLY A 62 -1.22 26.77 6.55
C GLY A 62 -1.42 25.35 6.02
N VAL A 63 -0.35 24.60 5.78
CA VAL A 63 -0.43 23.14 5.57
C VAL A 63 0.64 22.46 6.41
N ASP A 64 0.37 22.35 7.71
CA ASP A 64 1.07 21.38 8.55
C ASP A 64 0.66 19.99 8.05
N ILE A 65 1.45 19.42 7.14
CA ILE A 65 1.34 18.00 6.86
C ILE A 65 1.73 17.35 8.18
N ASP A 66 0.75 16.82 8.92
CA ASP A 66 0.98 15.85 9.99
C ASP A 66 1.77 14.70 9.37
N VAL A 67 3.09 14.82 9.33
CA VAL A 67 4.00 13.73 9.00
C VAL A 67 4.02 12.87 10.26
N GLY A 68 2.94 12.13 10.47
CA GLY A 68 2.91 11.03 11.42
C GLY A 68 4.12 10.12 11.16
N PRO A 69 4.51 9.28 12.14
CA PRO A 69 5.71 8.48 12.04
C PRO A 69 5.77 7.75 10.68
N PRO A 70 6.94 7.74 10.01
CA PRO A 70 7.06 7.20 8.66
C PRO A 70 6.52 5.78 8.65
N GLN A 71 5.45 5.58 7.88
CA GLN A 71 4.79 4.29 7.86
C GLN A 71 5.74 3.22 7.31
N PRO A 72 5.81 2.04 7.94
CA PRO A 72 6.74 1.01 7.52
C PRO A 72 6.30 0.41 6.18
N HIS A 73 7.29 0.03 5.38
CA HIS A 73 7.06 -0.79 4.19
C HIS A 73 6.54 -2.16 4.61
N ARG A 74 5.71 -2.80 3.79
CA ARG A 74 5.16 -4.12 4.10
C ARG A 74 5.64 -5.17 3.11
N MET A 75 6.18 -6.25 3.65
CA MET A 75 6.48 -7.48 2.92
C MET A 75 5.41 -8.51 3.24
N HIS A 76 4.48 -8.70 2.30
CA HIS A 76 3.44 -9.70 2.40
C HIS A 76 3.97 -11.06 1.93
N VAL A 77 3.91 -12.05 2.82
CA VAL A 77 4.27 -13.43 2.54
C VAL A 77 2.99 -14.26 2.58
N TYR A 78 2.49 -14.65 1.43
CA TYR A 78 1.32 -15.52 1.30
C TYR A 78 1.73 -16.95 0.93
N ALA A 79 1.70 -17.83 1.92
CA ALA A 79 2.09 -19.23 1.80
C ALA A 79 0.85 -20.12 1.75
N THR A 80 0.56 -20.67 0.57
CA THR A 80 -0.49 -21.67 0.36
C THR A 80 0.09 -23.08 0.38
N LYS A 81 -0.78 -24.11 0.31
CA LYS A 81 -0.34 -25.51 0.21
C LYS A 81 0.48 -25.80 -1.07
N HIS A 82 0.24 -25.08 -2.16
CA HIS A 82 0.78 -25.42 -3.49
C HIS A 82 1.65 -24.32 -4.10
N ASN A 83 1.79 -23.17 -3.44
CA ASN A 83 2.60 -22.06 -3.92
C ASN A 83 2.89 -21.05 -2.80
N THR A 84 3.92 -20.23 -3.01
CA THR A 84 4.29 -19.11 -2.15
C THR A 84 4.33 -17.83 -2.99
N HIS A 85 3.77 -16.75 -2.45
CA HIS A 85 3.79 -15.42 -3.05
C HIS A 85 4.42 -14.45 -2.07
N ILE A 86 5.33 -13.61 -2.57
CA ILE A 86 5.95 -12.54 -1.81
C ILE A 86 5.67 -11.24 -2.55
N THR A 87 5.04 -10.31 -1.85
CA THR A 87 4.69 -9.00 -2.39
C THR A 87 5.29 -7.93 -1.49
N PHE A 88 6.15 -7.10 -2.05
CA PHE A 88 6.76 -5.98 -1.37
C PHE A 88 6.03 -4.70 -1.76
N THR A 89 5.60 -3.93 -0.77
CA THR A 89 4.69 -2.79 -0.94
C THR A 89 5.23 -1.57 -0.23
N GLN A 90 5.02 -0.40 -0.83
CA GLN A 90 5.27 0.88 -0.18
C GLN A 90 4.24 1.14 0.90
N PRO A 91 4.58 1.96 1.91
CA PRO A 91 3.57 2.49 2.81
C PRO A 91 2.47 3.20 2.02
N PRO A 92 1.22 3.14 2.50
CA PRO A 92 0.11 3.79 1.83
C PRO A 92 0.32 5.30 1.83
N ARG A 93 0.69 5.86 0.68
CA ARG A 93 0.73 7.30 0.45
C ARG A 93 -0.62 7.72 -0.12
N LYS A 94 -1.16 8.85 0.37
CA LYS A 94 -2.29 9.50 -0.30
C LYS A 94 -1.76 10.13 -1.57
N ASP A 95 -1.83 9.39 -2.68
CA ASP A 95 -1.49 9.95 -3.98
C ASP A 95 -2.59 10.96 -4.39
N PRO A 96 -2.25 12.24 -4.62
CA PRO A 96 -3.25 13.24 -4.99
C PRO A 96 -3.91 12.94 -6.36
N ALA A 97 -3.25 12.14 -7.20
CA ALA A 97 -3.73 11.72 -8.51
C ALA A 97 -4.74 10.55 -8.46
N ASN A 98 -4.74 9.71 -7.40
CA ASN A 98 -5.63 8.55 -7.28
C ASN A 98 -6.05 8.34 -5.82
N PRO A 99 -7.09 9.04 -5.33
CA PRO A 99 -7.50 8.97 -3.93
C PRO A 99 -7.99 7.58 -3.49
N GLY A 100 -8.29 6.67 -4.43
CA GLY A 100 -8.70 5.29 -4.16
C GLY A 100 -7.55 4.26 -4.09
N LYS A 101 -6.35 4.60 -4.58
CA LYS A 101 -5.22 3.65 -4.63
C LYS A 101 -4.39 3.79 -3.35
N GLN A 102 -4.73 2.99 -2.33
CA GLN A 102 -4.06 3.09 -1.03
C GLN A 102 -2.73 2.36 -0.97
N VAL A 103 -2.48 1.32 -1.77
CA VAL A 103 -1.25 0.51 -1.68
C VAL A 103 -0.58 0.46 -3.04
N ASP A 104 0.66 0.94 -3.11
CA ASP A 104 1.52 0.76 -4.28
C ASP A 104 2.45 -0.45 -4.11
N VAL A 105 2.46 -1.32 -5.13
CA VAL A 105 3.18 -2.59 -5.12
C VAL A 105 4.49 -2.41 -5.88
N LEU A 106 5.62 -2.47 -5.16
CA LEU A 106 6.96 -2.36 -5.75
C LEU A 106 7.32 -3.61 -6.55
N MET A 107 7.03 -4.77 -5.98
CA MET A 107 7.22 -6.06 -6.64
C MET A 107 6.30 -7.11 -6.07
N SER A 108 5.83 -8.00 -6.94
CA SER A 108 5.04 -9.16 -6.57
C SER A 108 5.58 -10.36 -7.32
N LEU A 109 6.17 -11.29 -6.59
CA LEU A 109 6.82 -12.47 -7.14
C LEU A 109 6.25 -13.73 -6.49
N SER A 110 6.29 -14.83 -7.22
CA SER A 110 5.86 -16.14 -6.75
C SER A 110 6.90 -17.19 -7.11
N ALA A 111 6.83 -18.37 -6.50
CA ALA A 111 7.79 -19.45 -6.78
C ALA A 111 7.82 -19.84 -8.27
N GLY A 112 6.71 -19.64 -8.99
CA GLY A 112 6.63 -19.86 -10.43
C GLY A 112 7.51 -18.91 -11.26
N ASN A 113 7.83 -17.71 -10.77
CA ASN A 113 8.65 -16.72 -11.48
C ASN A 113 10.12 -17.12 -11.57
N ILE A 114 10.63 -17.91 -10.61
CA ILE A 114 12.02 -18.39 -10.59
C ILE A 114 12.22 -19.61 -11.50
N GLY A 115 11.11 -20.23 -11.95
CA GLY A 115 11.16 -21.38 -12.85
C GLY A 115 10.57 -22.66 -12.27
N PHE A 116 10.11 -22.68 -11.02
CA PHE A 116 9.43 -23.86 -10.48
C PHE A 116 8.11 -24.11 -11.21
N LYS A 117 7.92 -25.35 -11.70
CA LYS A 117 6.72 -25.76 -12.45
C LYS A 117 5.84 -26.69 -11.61
N LYS A 118 4.53 -26.53 -11.77
CA LYS A 118 3.49 -27.43 -11.20
C LYS A 118 3.70 -27.69 -9.70
N ALA A 119 3.74 -28.96 -9.29
CA ALA A 119 3.84 -29.38 -7.89
C ALA A 119 5.10 -28.86 -7.18
N GLY A 120 6.19 -28.60 -7.92
CA GLY A 120 7.45 -28.10 -7.36
C GLY A 120 7.34 -26.73 -6.69
N ARG A 121 6.29 -25.94 -6.99
CA ARG A 121 6.09 -24.59 -6.42
C ARG A 121 5.68 -24.59 -4.94
N GLY A 122 5.13 -25.69 -4.45
CA GLY A 122 4.70 -25.83 -3.05
C GLY A 122 5.77 -26.41 -2.13
N SER A 123 6.97 -26.67 -2.64
CA SER A 123 8.08 -27.20 -1.86
C SER A 123 8.66 -26.13 -0.93
N TYR A 124 9.38 -26.60 0.10
CA TYR A 124 10.09 -25.71 1.02
C TYR A 124 11.21 -24.95 0.30
N ASP A 125 12.00 -25.66 -0.50
CA ASP A 125 13.13 -25.11 -1.26
C ASP A 125 12.67 -24.01 -2.23
N ALA A 126 11.55 -24.21 -2.92
CA ALA A 126 10.99 -23.18 -3.81
C ALA A 126 10.62 -21.89 -3.07
N GLY A 127 10.14 -21.99 -1.82
CA GLY A 127 9.88 -20.83 -0.98
C GLY A 127 11.15 -20.13 -0.51
N TYR A 128 12.20 -20.90 -0.20
CA TYR A 128 13.50 -20.36 0.23
C TYR A 128 14.20 -19.61 -0.90
N GLN A 129 14.27 -20.22 -2.09
CA GLN A 129 14.84 -19.58 -3.29
C GLN A 129 14.04 -18.34 -3.70
N LEU A 130 12.72 -18.34 -3.54
CA LEU A 130 11.89 -17.15 -3.73
C LEU A 130 12.23 -16.02 -2.78
N ALA A 131 12.41 -16.31 -1.49
CA ALA A 131 12.82 -15.31 -0.53
C ALA A 131 14.19 -14.73 -0.89
N ALA A 132 15.19 -15.58 -1.16
CA ALA A 132 16.53 -15.16 -1.55
C ALA A 132 16.51 -14.27 -2.81
N PHE A 133 15.77 -14.69 -3.83
CA PHE A 133 15.63 -13.92 -5.07
C PHE A 133 14.98 -12.56 -4.83
N VAL A 134 13.91 -12.49 -4.02
CA VAL A 134 13.25 -11.21 -3.69
C VAL A 134 14.19 -10.29 -2.92
N LEU A 135 14.90 -10.81 -1.92
CA LEU A 135 15.85 -10.03 -1.12
C LEU A 135 17.00 -9.50 -1.98
N LYS A 136 17.51 -10.31 -2.91
CA LYS A 136 18.49 -9.88 -3.91
C LYS A 136 17.94 -8.78 -4.82
N GLN A 137 16.71 -8.94 -5.31
CA GLN A 137 16.06 -7.92 -6.15
C GLN A 137 15.84 -6.59 -5.39
N ILE A 138 15.57 -6.64 -4.08
CA ILE A 138 15.47 -5.44 -3.24
C ILE A 138 16.82 -4.72 -3.13
N GLN A 139 17.91 -5.47 -3.03
CA GLN A 139 19.28 -4.93 -3.01
C GLN A 139 19.63 -4.29 -4.36
N GLU A 140 19.43 -5.02 -5.47
CA GLU A 140 19.75 -4.58 -6.83
C GLU A 140 18.98 -3.32 -7.24
N ARG A 141 17.70 -3.21 -6.84
CA ARG A 141 16.87 -2.03 -7.12
C ARG A 141 17.17 -0.84 -6.22
N GLY A 142 18.09 -0.95 -5.27
CA GLY A 142 18.46 0.14 -4.35
C GLY A 142 17.38 0.49 -3.31
N LEU A 143 16.31 -0.30 -3.21
CA LEU A 143 15.16 -0.05 -2.32
C LEU A 143 15.54 -0.08 -0.83
N LEU A 144 16.72 -0.62 -0.50
CA LEU A 144 17.23 -0.61 0.87
C LEU A 144 17.46 0.80 1.41
N ARG A 145 17.84 1.78 0.58
CA ARG A 145 18.13 3.14 1.08
C ARG A 145 16.88 3.82 1.63
N ASP A 146 15.75 3.61 0.96
CA ASP A 146 14.45 4.18 1.33
C ASP A 146 13.73 3.37 2.41
N LEU A 147 14.26 2.18 2.74
CA LEU A 147 13.71 1.27 3.74
C LEU A 147 14.21 1.64 5.14
N HIS A 148 13.45 2.47 5.85
CA HIS A 148 13.71 2.76 7.28
C HIS A 148 13.10 1.72 8.22
N SER A 149 11.91 1.21 7.88
CA SER A 149 11.20 0.22 8.70
C SER A 149 10.41 -0.73 7.82
N LEU A 150 10.45 -2.01 8.16
CA LEU A 150 9.82 -3.11 7.45
C LEU A 150 8.90 -3.92 8.36
N GLU A 151 7.64 -4.06 7.96
CA GLU A 151 6.68 -4.98 8.54
C GLU A 151 6.59 -6.25 7.70
N VAL A 152 6.82 -7.41 8.32
CA VAL A 152 6.64 -8.71 7.67
C VAL A 152 5.24 -9.22 8.00
N VAL A 153 4.40 -9.39 6.97
CA VAL A 153 3.02 -9.85 7.12
C VAL A 153 2.90 -11.28 6.59
N LEU A 154 2.72 -12.23 7.49
CA LEU A 154 2.59 -13.65 7.17
C LEU A 154 1.11 -14.01 6.96
N ARG A 155 0.82 -14.80 5.92
CA ARG A 155 -0.52 -15.31 5.64
C ARG A 155 -0.47 -16.75 5.17
N GLY A 156 -1.25 -17.59 5.83
CA GLY A 156 -1.34 -19.03 5.57
C GLY A 156 -0.27 -19.83 6.31
N PHE A 157 -0.38 -21.15 6.25
CA PHE A 157 0.50 -22.10 6.94
C PHE A 157 1.14 -23.11 5.97
N GLY A 158 1.44 -22.65 4.75
CA GLY A 158 2.18 -23.47 3.78
C GLY A 158 3.67 -23.59 4.12
N LYS A 159 4.35 -24.60 3.55
CA LYS A 159 5.79 -24.84 3.75
C LYS A 159 6.67 -23.62 3.45
N GLY A 160 6.24 -22.78 2.51
CA GLY A 160 6.94 -21.54 2.16
C GLY A 160 7.01 -20.50 3.28
N ARG A 161 6.10 -20.54 4.28
CA ARG A 161 6.14 -19.60 5.41
C ARG A 161 7.40 -19.78 6.23
N GLU A 162 7.70 -21.02 6.59
CA GLU A 162 8.91 -21.36 7.34
C GLU A 162 10.16 -21.08 6.50
N ALA A 163 10.11 -21.42 5.21
CA ALA A 163 11.22 -21.19 4.30
C ALA A 163 11.60 -19.70 4.22
N VAL A 164 10.62 -18.81 4.06
CA VAL A 164 10.84 -17.36 4.01
C VAL A 164 11.34 -16.84 5.36
N THR A 165 10.78 -17.33 6.47
CA THR A 165 11.22 -16.94 7.82
C THR A 165 12.70 -17.33 8.04
N LYS A 166 13.11 -18.52 7.60
CA LYS A 166 14.53 -18.93 7.70
C LYS A 166 15.43 -18.14 6.75
N ALA A 167 14.98 -17.80 5.54
CA ALA A 167 15.74 -16.95 4.63
C ALA A 167 15.96 -15.54 5.20
N LEU A 168 14.94 -14.96 5.85
CA LEU A 168 15.04 -13.66 6.52
C LEU A 168 15.99 -13.67 7.72
N LEU A 169 16.02 -14.77 8.48
CA LEU A 169 16.91 -14.93 9.64
C LEU A 169 18.32 -15.38 9.27
N GLY A 170 18.49 -16.00 8.11
CA GLY A 170 19.76 -16.52 7.58
C GLY A 170 20.62 -15.45 6.89
N SER A 171 21.55 -15.91 6.05
CA SER A 171 22.51 -15.07 5.32
C SER A 171 21.83 -14.12 4.33
N GLU A 172 20.85 -14.61 3.57
CA GLU A 172 20.16 -13.86 2.52
C GLU A 172 19.45 -12.61 3.05
N GLY A 173 18.94 -12.70 4.28
CA GLY A 173 18.22 -11.65 4.96
C GLY A 173 19.07 -10.69 5.79
N TYR A 174 20.40 -10.87 5.87
CA TYR A 174 21.27 -10.13 6.79
C TYR A 174 21.07 -8.60 6.74
N LEU A 175 21.02 -8.02 5.54
CA LEU A 175 20.85 -6.57 5.34
C LEU A 175 19.44 -6.07 5.66
N VAL A 176 18.43 -6.93 5.52
CA VAL A 176 17.02 -6.59 5.71
C VAL A 176 16.60 -6.82 7.17
N ARG A 177 17.22 -7.77 7.86
CA ARG A 177 16.88 -8.18 9.23
C ARG A 177 16.87 -7.03 10.23
N ASN A 178 17.86 -6.14 10.16
CA ASN A 178 17.97 -4.99 11.06
C ASN A 178 16.89 -3.93 10.85
N LYS A 179 16.16 -3.99 9.74
CA LYS A 179 15.11 -3.03 9.38
C LYS A 179 13.71 -3.55 9.72
N ILE A 180 13.59 -4.81 10.14
CA ILE A 180 12.30 -5.41 10.49
C ILE A 180 11.85 -4.84 11.84
N SER A 181 10.75 -4.08 11.83
CA SER A 181 10.18 -3.48 13.04
C SER A 181 9.13 -4.38 13.70
N SER A 182 8.34 -5.10 12.89
CA SER A 182 7.25 -5.94 13.39
C SER A 182 6.96 -7.12 12.46
N VAL A 183 6.54 -8.23 13.05
CA VAL A 183 6.03 -9.41 12.36
C VAL A 183 4.55 -9.57 12.71
N LYS A 184 3.68 -9.56 11.69
CA LYS A 184 2.23 -9.66 11.85
C LYS A 184 1.73 -10.92 11.16
N ASP A 185 0.76 -11.61 11.76
CA ASP A 185 0.02 -12.67 11.09
C ASP A 185 -1.35 -12.15 10.63
N ALA A 186 -1.62 -12.29 9.34
CA ALA A 186 -2.87 -11.89 8.68
C ALA A 186 -3.55 -13.11 8.04
N THR A 187 -3.49 -14.27 8.71
CA THR A 187 -4.26 -15.45 8.29
C THR A 187 -5.75 -15.13 8.37
N ARG A 188 -6.49 -15.44 7.29
CA ARG A 188 -7.92 -15.11 7.19
C ARG A 188 -8.75 -16.23 7.82
N LEU A 189 -9.53 -15.89 8.84
CA LEU A 189 -10.55 -16.75 9.44
C LEU A 189 -11.94 -16.18 9.13
N LYS A 190 -12.94 -17.05 8.97
CA LYS A 190 -14.33 -16.65 8.74
C LYS A 190 -15.18 -17.01 9.95
N PHE A 191 -16.03 -16.08 10.39
CA PHE A 191 -17.07 -16.34 11.37
C PHE A 191 -18.36 -16.72 10.62
N GLY A 192 -18.73 -18.00 10.62
CA GLY A 192 -20.00 -18.48 10.07
C GLY A 192 -20.25 -18.32 8.55
N GLY A 193 -19.39 -17.62 7.79
CA GLY A 193 -19.58 -17.25 6.37
C GLY A 193 -19.79 -18.41 5.38
N SER A 194 -19.50 -18.19 4.08
CA SER A 194 -19.82 -19.16 3.01
C SER A 194 -19.38 -20.60 3.32
N ARG A 195 -20.24 -21.59 3.04
CA ARG A 195 -19.97 -23.01 3.34
C ARG A 195 -18.69 -23.50 2.67
N SER A 196 -17.82 -24.19 3.42
CA SER A 196 -16.59 -24.79 2.87
C SER A 196 -16.91 -25.96 1.92
N PRO A 197 -16.00 -26.29 0.98
CA PRO A 197 -16.16 -27.47 0.12
C PRO A 197 -16.36 -28.75 0.94
N LYS A 198 -17.18 -29.69 0.43
CA LYS A 198 -17.42 -30.98 1.07
C LYS A 198 -16.10 -31.74 1.29
N PRO A 199 -15.94 -32.50 2.39
CA PRO A 199 -14.76 -33.33 2.61
C PRO A 199 -14.50 -34.27 1.42
N ARG A 200 -13.23 -34.44 1.06
CA ARG A 200 -12.81 -35.33 -0.04
C ARG A 200 -12.70 -36.77 0.47
N ARG A 201 -13.12 -37.74 -0.35
CA ARG A 201 -12.86 -39.17 -0.13
C ARG A 201 -11.50 -39.47 -0.76
N LEU A 202 -10.50 -39.83 0.05
CA LEU A 202 -9.11 -40.08 -0.38
C LEU A 202 -8.68 -41.54 -0.22
N GLY A 203 -9.57 -42.37 0.36
CA GLY A 203 -9.43 -43.81 0.43
C GLY A 203 -9.96 -44.48 -0.82
#